data_AF-A0A2T5JAU5-F1
#
_entry.id   AF-A0A2T5JAU5-F1
#
_cell.length_a   1.000
_cell.length_b   1.000
_cell.length_c   1.000
_cell.angle_alpha   90.00
_cell.angle_beta   90.00
_cell.angle_gamma   90.00
#
_symmetry.space_group_name_H-M   'P 1'
#
loop_
_entity.id
_entity.type
_entity.pdbx_description
1 polymer ?
#
loop_
_entity_poly.entity_id
_entity_poly.type
_entity_poly.pdbx_seq_one_letter_code
_entity_poly.pdbx_strand_id
1 'polypeptide(L)'
;MARFAQQNAQNDPQMMNALQKAQQAKKTQGLNENYAREVMELHTLGVDGGYTQQDVTQAARVLTGWTVFPMGQYGGGAAGGMQRQIERFGEDKLRAQGMVHDGDFLFAPNRHDSGQKVVLGKKFGPNDGYQEGVDLLEMLAHHPSTAKFITRKLAVRFVSDNPPQTLLDKMAKTFKDKDGDIREVLITMVSSPEFWNAQALREKTKSPFELVISSVRSLNAEINQPYQLYTWANKMGQHLYGYQAPTGFPDRGQYWINTGALLSRMNFGLALATERIPGVRVDLAALNNHHEPESPQAALTIYSKLIMPERNLDQAIKQLTPMLSDPNLAKKVSAAADKAAPAKTADVQDMNAGGQDMMMASADAPRKNRQGGGFRNGGQMAQGNNSMLSQVVGVIIGSPEFQRR
;
A
#
# COMPACT_ATOMS: atom_id res chain seq x y z
N MET A 1 -31.67 -41.78 -42.01
CA MET A 1 -31.53 -40.30 -42.03
C MET A 1 -30.74 -39.73 -40.84
N ALA A 2 -30.58 -40.42 -39.70
CA ALA A 2 -29.83 -39.89 -38.55
C ALA A 2 -28.29 -39.95 -38.65
N ARG A 3 -27.71 -40.72 -39.58
CA ARG A 3 -26.24 -40.77 -39.81
C ARG A 3 -25.71 -39.68 -40.76
N PHE A 4 -26.59 -39.00 -41.50
CA PHE A 4 -26.20 -37.92 -42.43
C PHE A 4 -26.09 -36.55 -41.76
N ALA A 5 -26.72 -36.34 -40.60
CA ALA A 5 -26.66 -35.07 -39.86
C ALA A 5 -25.37 -34.89 -39.03
N GLN A 6 -24.72 -35.99 -38.60
CA GLN A 6 -23.45 -35.94 -37.89
C GLN A 6 -22.23 -35.79 -38.82
N GLN A 7 -22.32 -36.23 -40.08
CA GLN A 7 -21.24 -36.08 -41.06
C GLN A 7 -21.17 -34.66 -41.68
N ASN A 8 -22.27 -33.90 -41.68
CA ASN A 8 -22.30 -32.56 -42.27
C ASN A 8 -21.92 -31.42 -41.31
N ALA A 9 -21.87 -31.67 -40.00
CA ALA A 9 -21.40 -30.67 -39.03
C ALA A 9 -19.86 -30.58 -38.92
N GLN A 10 -19.13 -31.58 -39.43
CA GLN A 10 -17.66 -31.62 -39.41
C GLN A 10 -17.00 -30.96 -40.64
N ASN A 11 -17.77 -30.61 -41.68
CA ASN A 11 -17.26 -30.16 -42.98
C ASN A 11 -17.66 -28.73 -43.37
N ASP A 12 -18.23 -27.94 -42.45
CA ASP A 12 -18.52 -26.52 -42.74
C ASP A 12 -17.23 -25.68 -42.72
N PRO A 13 -16.76 -25.18 -43.87
CA PRO A 13 -15.51 -24.43 -43.96
C PRO A 13 -15.56 -23.13 -43.14
N GLN A 14 -16.75 -22.55 -42.93
CA GLN A 14 -16.91 -21.34 -42.13
C GLN A 14 -16.76 -21.64 -40.64
N MET A 15 -17.28 -22.78 -40.17
CA MET A 15 -17.12 -23.20 -38.78
C MET A 15 -15.67 -23.61 -38.47
N MET A 16 -15.01 -24.31 -39.39
CA MET A 16 -13.59 -24.66 -39.26
C MET A 16 -12.69 -23.42 -39.29
N ASN A 17 -12.99 -22.44 -40.13
CA ASN A 17 -12.24 -21.17 -40.19
C ASN A 17 -12.52 -20.30 -38.94
N ALA A 18 -13.74 -20.32 -38.40
CA ALA A 18 -14.07 -19.65 -37.13
C ALA A 18 -13.36 -20.32 -35.94
N LEU A 19 -13.31 -21.66 -35.91
CA LEU A 19 -12.54 -22.42 -34.91
C LEU A 19 -11.04 -22.18 -35.04
N GLN A 20 -10.50 -22.16 -36.26
CA GLN A 20 -9.08 -21.84 -36.51
C GLN A 20 -8.76 -20.40 -36.13
N LYS A 21 -9.61 -19.42 -36.45
CA LYS A 21 -9.44 -18.03 -36.03
C LYS A 21 -9.56 -17.86 -34.52
N ALA A 22 -10.48 -18.56 -33.86
CA ALA A 22 -10.59 -18.54 -32.40
C ALA A 22 -9.37 -19.21 -31.73
N GLN A 23 -8.85 -20.30 -32.31
CA GLN A 23 -7.61 -20.94 -31.87
C GLN A 23 -6.37 -20.07 -32.11
N GLN A 24 -6.32 -19.35 -33.24
CA GLN A 24 -5.25 -18.39 -33.54
C GLN A 24 -5.34 -17.14 -32.65
N ALA A 25 -6.55 -16.65 -32.36
CA ALA A 25 -6.78 -15.55 -31.43
C ALA A 25 -6.42 -15.92 -29.98
N LYS A 26 -6.69 -17.18 -29.57
CA LYS A 26 -6.16 -17.75 -28.32
C LYS A 26 -4.63 -17.79 -28.31
N LYS A 27 -3.99 -18.04 -29.46
CA LYS A 27 -2.53 -18.02 -29.59
C LYS A 27 -1.94 -16.60 -29.58
N THR A 28 -2.70 -15.57 -29.95
CA THR A 28 -2.22 -14.18 -29.97
C THR A 28 -2.49 -13.40 -28.68
N GLN A 29 -3.37 -13.90 -27.78
CA GLN A 29 -3.45 -13.38 -26.42
C GLN A 29 -2.31 -13.97 -25.59
N GLY A 30 -1.27 -13.16 -25.34
CA GLY A 30 -0.13 -13.57 -24.51
C GLY A 30 -0.57 -13.98 -23.11
N LEU A 31 0.15 -14.94 -22.52
CA LEU A 31 -0.07 -15.34 -21.12
C LEU A 31 0.16 -14.15 -20.19
N ASN A 32 -0.67 -14.01 -19.15
CA ASN A 32 -0.44 -13.00 -18.12
C ASN A 32 0.64 -13.48 -17.14
N GLU A 33 1.88 -13.54 -17.61
CA GLU A 33 3.03 -13.92 -16.79
C GLU A 33 3.30 -12.93 -15.66
N ASN A 34 2.92 -11.65 -15.84
CA ASN A 34 3.06 -10.66 -14.77
C ASN A 34 2.19 -11.02 -13.57
N TYR A 35 0.93 -11.41 -13.78
CA TYR A 35 0.06 -11.82 -12.69
C TYR A 35 0.59 -13.08 -11.98
N ALA A 36 1.01 -14.11 -12.73
CA ALA A 36 1.60 -15.30 -12.14
C ALA A 36 2.87 -14.97 -11.33
N ARG A 37 3.72 -14.10 -11.89
CA ARG A 37 4.91 -13.60 -11.22
C ARG A 37 4.55 -12.90 -9.91
N GLU A 38 3.61 -11.97 -9.92
CA GLU A 38 3.22 -11.24 -8.70
C GLU A 38 2.64 -12.16 -7.63
N VAL A 39 1.85 -13.18 -8.00
CA VAL A 39 1.36 -14.21 -7.07
C VAL A 39 2.53 -14.95 -6.43
N MET A 40 3.50 -15.39 -7.23
CA MET A 40 4.67 -16.14 -6.74
C MET A 40 5.66 -15.25 -5.96
N GLU A 41 5.94 -14.03 -6.43
CA GLU A 41 6.98 -13.14 -5.91
C GLU A 41 6.49 -12.27 -4.75
N LEU A 42 5.34 -11.61 -4.92
CA LEU A 42 4.92 -10.54 -4.01
C LEU A 42 4.01 -11.05 -2.89
N HIS A 43 3.27 -12.12 -3.16
CA HIS A 43 2.20 -12.63 -2.29
C HIS A 43 2.54 -13.97 -1.62
N THR A 44 3.44 -14.78 -2.20
CA THR A 44 3.73 -16.12 -1.67
C THR A 44 5.21 -16.39 -1.44
N LEU A 45 5.98 -16.84 -2.43
CA LEU A 45 7.30 -17.42 -2.26
C LEU A 45 8.39 -16.39 -1.95
N GLY A 46 8.18 -15.12 -2.31
CA GLY A 46 9.23 -14.11 -2.31
C GLY A 46 10.13 -14.20 -3.56
N VAL A 47 10.86 -13.14 -3.87
CA VAL A 47 11.78 -13.09 -5.03
C VAL A 47 12.85 -14.19 -5.00
N ASP A 48 13.34 -14.55 -3.81
CA ASP A 48 14.32 -15.62 -3.60
C ASP A 48 13.64 -16.98 -3.32
N GLY A 49 12.41 -17.15 -3.80
CA GLY A 49 11.54 -18.29 -3.50
C GLY A 49 11.98 -19.63 -4.11
N GLY A 50 12.96 -19.61 -5.02
CA GLY A 50 13.53 -20.79 -5.68
C GLY A 50 12.77 -21.28 -6.92
N TYR A 51 11.86 -20.47 -7.47
CA TYR A 51 11.17 -20.76 -8.72
C TYR A 51 11.94 -20.20 -9.92
N THR A 52 11.66 -20.74 -11.10
CA THR A 52 12.30 -20.35 -12.37
C THR A 52 11.36 -19.55 -13.25
N GLN A 53 11.89 -18.94 -14.32
CA GLN A 53 11.05 -18.34 -15.36
C GLN A 53 10.07 -19.35 -15.97
N GLN A 54 10.48 -20.61 -16.11
CA GLN A 54 9.60 -21.67 -16.60
C GLN A 54 8.42 -21.91 -15.65
N ASP A 55 8.65 -21.89 -14.33
CA ASP A 55 7.57 -22.02 -13.36
C ASP A 55 6.58 -20.86 -13.45
N VAL A 56 7.05 -19.63 -13.68
CA VAL A 56 6.19 -18.45 -13.91
C VAL A 56 5.31 -18.65 -15.14
N THR A 57 5.90 -19.05 -16.27
CA THR A 57 5.14 -19.31 -17.51
C THR A 57 4.11 -20.43 -17.29
N GLN A 58 4.47 -21.50 -16.58
CA GLN A 58 3.55 -22.62 -16.32
C GLN A 58 2.43 -22.23 -15.32
N ALA A 59 2.74 -21.44 -14.30
CA ALA A 59 1.75 -20.87 -13.39
C ALA A 59 0.80 -19.91 -14.13
N ALA A 60 1.32 -19.11 -15.07
CA ALA A 60 0.48 -18.26 -15.93
C ALA A 60 -0.49 -19.07 -16.78
N ARG A 61 -0.06 -20.24 -17.28
CA ARG A 61 -0.94 -21.19 -17.98
C ARG A 61 -2.03 -21.73 -17.04
N VAL A 62 -1.68 -22.08 -15.80
CA VAL A 62 -2.64 -22.56 -14.79
C VAL A 62 -3.71 -21.50 -14.50
N LEU A 63 -3.31 -20.23 -14.37
CA LEU A 63 -4.21 -19.13 -14.04
C LEU A 63 -5.02 -18.59 -15.24
N THR A 64 -4.86 -19.16 -16.44
CA THR A 64 -5.67 -18.76 -17.59
C THR A 64 -7.16 -18.98 -17.33
N GLY A 65 -8.02 -18.10 -17.85
CA GLY A 65 -9.46 -18.13 -17.58
C GLY A 65 -9.90 -17.43 -16.30
N TRP A 66 -9.00 -17.12 -15.35
CA TRP A 66 -9.31 -16.31 -14.18
C TRP A 66 -9.38 -14.82 -14.57
N THR A 67 -10.47 -14.14 -14.21
CA THR A 67 -10.70 -12.73 -14.56
C THR A 67 -11.64 -12.03 -13.57
N VAL A 68 -11.83 -10.72 -13.75
CA VAL A 68 -12.69 -9.87 -12.92
C VAL A 68 -14.03 -9.63 -13.61
N PHE A 69 -15.12 -9.65 -12.85
CA PHE A 69 -16.48 -9.36 -13.26
C PHE A 69 -16.96 -8.02 -12.65
N PRO A 70 -17.73 -7.20 -13.40
CA PRO A 70 -18.00 -7.32 -14.82
C PRO A 70 -16.77 -6.94 -15.66
N MET A 71 -16.47 -7.79 -16.64
CA MET A 71 -15.33 -7.57 -17.53
C MET A 71 -15.45 -6.24 -18.27
N GLY A 72 -14.48 -5.33 -18.11
CA GLY A 72 -14.45 -4.05 -18.81
C GLY A 72 -15.08 -2.87 -18.07
N GLN A 73 -15.38 -3.01 -16.77
CA GLN A 73 -15.74 -1.84 -15.95
C GLN A 73 -14.55 -0.87 -15.77
N TYR A 74 -13.32 -1.38 -15.89
CA TYR A 74 -12.07 -0.59 -15.88
C TYR A 74 -11.50 -0.27 -17.27
N GLY A 75 -12.19 -0.65 -18.36
CA GLY A 75 -11.75 -0.45 -19.74
C GLY A 75 -12.93 -0.62 -20.69
N GLY A 76 -13.49 0.51 -21.13
CA GLY A 76 -14.82 0.62 -21.73
C GLY A 76 -15.13 -0.37 -22.87
N GLY A 77 -16.38 -0.85 -22.88
CA GLY A 77 -17.06 -1.26 -24.11
C GLY A 77 -17.73 -2.64 -24.13
N ALA A 78 -17.34 -3.60 -23.28
CA ALA A 78 -17.84 -4.99 -23.37
C ALA A 78 -18.58 -5.52 -22.12
N ALA A 79 -18.59 -4.76 -21.01
CA ALA A 79 -19.15 -5.20 -19.72
C ALA A 79 -20.64 -5.57 -19.75
N GLY A 80 -21.44 -4.87 -20.55
CA GLY A 80 -22.89 -5.05 -20.59
C GLY A 80 -23.36 -6.34 -21.28
N GLY A 81 -22.50 -7.06 -22.01
CA GLY A 81 -22.88 -8.30 -22.70
C GLY A 81 -22.86 -9.53 -21.79
N MET A 82 -21.76 -9.72 -21.08
CA MET A 82 -21.56 -10.84 -20.15
C MET A 82 -22.43 -10.68 -18.89
N GLN A 83 -22.60 -9.45 -18.41
CA GLN A 83 -23.46 -9.15 -17.26
C GLN A 83 -24.91 -9.57 -17.49
N ARG A 84 -25.47 -9.24 -18.66
CA ARG A 84 -26.83 -9.67 -19.06
C ARG A 84 -26.97 -11.18 -19.27
N GLN A 85 -25.90 -11.89 -19.61
CA GLN A 85 -25.92 -13.35 -19.70
C GLN A 85 -25.90 -13.98 -18.30
N ILE A 86 -25.04 -13.50 -17.39
CA ILE A 86 -24.95 -13.99 -16.01
C ILE A 86 -26.28 -13.75 -15.26
N GLU A 87 -26.85 -12.55 -15.40
CA GLU A 87 -28.18 -12.20 -14.84
C GLU A 87 -29.33 -13.04 -15.45
N ARG A 88 -29.20 -13.51 -16.71
CA ARG A 88 -30.22 -14.35 -17.37
C ARG A 88 -30.09 -15.85 -17.08
N PHE A 89 -28.87 -16.36 -16.97
CA PHE A 89 -28.63 -17.80 -16.88
C PHE A 89 -28.79 -18.31 -15.44
N GLY A 90 -28.54 -17.47 -14.44
CA GLY A 90 -28.47 -17.89 -13.04
C GLY A 90 -27.21 -18.71 -12.76
N GLU A 91 -26.74 -18.70 -11.51
CA GLU A 91 -25.46 -19.33 -11.11
C GLU A 91 -25.38 -20.82 -11.45
N ASP A 92 -26.49 -21.56 -11.34
CA ASP A 92 -26.53 -23.00 -11.61
C ASP A 92 -26.22 -23.34 -13.07
N LYS A 93 -26.72 -22.54 -14.03
CA LYS A 93 -26.40 -22.76 -15.46
C LYS A 93 -24.99 -22.32 -15.81
N LEU A 94 -24.43 -21.33 -15.10
CA LEU A 94 -23.03 -20.94 -15.28
C LEU A 94 -22.11 -22.07 -14.81
N ARG A 95 -22.37 -22.63 -13.62
CA ARG A 95 -21.65 -23.80 -13.10
C ARG A 95 -21.77 -25.02 -14.01
N ALA A 96 -22.95 -25.27 -14.59
CA ALA A 96 -23.14 -26.34 -15.57
C ALA A 96 -22.30 -26.16 -16.85
N GLN A 97 -21.88 -24.94 -17.17
CA GLN A 97 -20.96 -24.62 -18.26
C GLN A 97 -19.49 -24.55 -17.81
N GLY A 98 -19.20 -24.97 -16.57
CA GLY A 98 -17.86 -24.93 -15.97
C GLY A 98 -17.42 -23.54 -15.52
N MET A 99 -18.25 -22.51 -15.65
CA MET A 99 -17.92 -21.18 -15.15
C MET A 99 -18.10 -21.11 -13.63
N VAL A 100 -17.17 -20.43 -12.97
CA VAL A 100 -17.24 -20.14 -11.54
C VAL A 100 -17.35 -18.64 -11.37
N HIS A 101 -18.33 -18.16 -10.64
CA HIS A 101 -18.56 -16.75 -10.37
C HIS A 101 -18.73 -16.57 -8.87
N ASP A 102 -17.93 -15.67 -8.27
CA ASP A 102 -17.97 -15.36 -6.85
C ASP A 102 -17.63 -13.87 -6.64
N GLY A 103 -18.63 -13.05 -6.32
CA GLY A 103 -18.48 -11.60 -6.25
C GLY A 103 -17.92 -11.02 -7.55
N ASP A 104 -16.77 -10.36 -7.46
CA ASP A 104 -16.08 -9.79 -8.63
C ASP A 104 -15.16 -10.79 -9.34
N PHE A 105 -15.09 -12.06 -8.90
CA PHE A 105 -14.28 -13.10 -9.53
C PHE A 105 -15.07 -13.89 -10.57
N LEU A 106 -14.44 -14.17 -11.72
CA LEU A 106 -14.98 -15.05 -12.75
C LEU A 106 -13.91 -16.00 -13.31
N PHE A 107 -14.23 -17.29 -13.36
CA PHE A 107 -13.53 -18.26 -14.16
C PHE A 107 -14.27 -18.51 -15.48
N ALA A 108 -13.56 -18.32 -16.59
CA ALA A 108 -14.02 -18.53 -17.95
C ALA A 108 -13.31 -19.75 -18.59
N PRO A 109 -13.93 -20.95 -18.61
CA PRO A 109 -13.30 -22.17 -19.13
C PRO A 109 -12.86 -22.06 -20.58
N ASN A 110 -13.62 -21.32 -21.39
CA ASN A 110 -13.29 -21.09 -22.79
C ASN A 110 -12.00 -20.29 -22.99
N ARG A 111 -11.45 -19.64 -21.95
CA ARG A 111 -10.16 -18.93 -21.97
C ARG A 111 -9.05 -19.64 -21.22
N HIS A 112 -9.33 -20.80 -20.63
CA HIS A 112 -8.33 -21.62 -19.95
C HIS A 112 -7.53 -22.47 -20.96
N ASP A 113 -6.25 -22.65 -20.69
CA ASP A 113 -5.35 -23.61 -21.34
C ASP A 113 -5.53 -24.96 -20.66
N SER A 114 -6.11 -25.95 -21.33
CA SER A 114 -6.33 -27.30 -20.78
C SER A 114 -5.16 -28.26 -20.98
N GLY A 115 -4.02 -27.79 -21.52
CA GLY A 115 -2.83 -28.62 -21.68
C GLY A 115 -2.20 -28.99 -20.34
N GLN A 116 -1.37 -30.03 -20.32
CA GLN A 116 -0.59 -30.37 -19.12
C GLN A 116 0.38 -29.26 -18.75
N LYS A 117 0.56 -29.05 -17.44
CA LYS A 117 1.42 -28.00 -16.88
C LYS A 117 2.24 -28.57 -15.73
N VAL A 118 3.39 -27.98 -15.49
CA VAL A 118 4.26 -28.37 -14.37
C VAL A 118 4.76 -27.10 -13.69
N VAL A 119 4.45 -26.93 -12.41
CA VAL A 119 4.90 -25.79 -11.60
C VAL A 119 5.60 -26.34 -10.37
N LEU A 120 6.86 -25.97 -10.15
CA LEU A 120 7.68 -26.44 -9.02
C LEU A 120 7.72 -27.97 -8.89
N GLY A 121 7.71 -28.67 -10.02
CA GLY A 121 7.67 -30.13 -10.10
C GLY A 121 6.29 -30.77 -9.88
N LYS A 122 5.27 -30.04 -9.41
CA LYS A 122 3.88 -30.51 -9.33
C LYS A 122 3.26 -30.49 -10.73
N LYS A 123 2.70 -31.62 -11.15
CA LYS A 123 1.98 -31.75 -12.43
C LYS A 123 0.53 -31.35 -12.22
N PHE A 124 0.00 -30.55 -13.15
CA PHE A 124 -1.41 -30.21 -13.25
C PHE A 124 -1.97 -30.94 -14.48
N GLY A 125 -3.04 -31.71 -14.25
CA GLY A 125 -3.64 -32.59 -15.23
C GLY A 125 -4.45 -31.83 -16.27
N PRO A 126 -4.83 -32.47 -17.39
CA PRO A 126 -5.73 -31.87 -18.35
C PRO A 126 -7.18 -31.88 -17.81
N ASN A 127 -7.82 -30.71 -17.78
CA ASN A 127 -9.25 -30.47 -17.52
C ASN A 127 -9.69 -30.25 -16.05
N ASP A 128 -8.76 -29.96 -15.13
CA ASP A 128 -9.14 -29.56 -13.77
C ASP A 128 -9.63 -28.09 -13.74
N GLY A 129 -9.31 -27.31 -14.79
CA GLY A 129 -9.95 -26.03 -15.08
C GLY A 129 -9.78 -25.01 -13.96
N TYR A 130 -10.88 -24.62 -13.31
CA TYR A 130 -10.85 -23.71 -12.17
C TYR A 130 -10.00 -24.28 -11.02
N GLN A 131 -10.10 -25.59 -10.78
CA GLN A 131 -9.45 -26.25 -9.66
C GLN A 131 -7.93 -26.21 -9.77
N GLU A 132 -7.35 -26.18 -10.98
CA GLU A 132 -5.90 -26.05 -11.15
C GLU A 132 -5.36 -24.77 -10.49
N GLY A 133 -6.09 -23.66 -10.63
CA GLY A 133 -5.69 -22.39 -10.04
C GLY A 133 -5.81 -22.41 -8.51
N VAL A 134 -6.84 -23.05 -7.97
CA VAL A 134 -6.99 -23.24 -6.52
C VAL A 134 -5.85 -24.11 -5.98
N ASP A 135 -5.58 -25.24 -6.64
CA ASP A 135 -4.50 -26.17 -6.28
C ASP A 135 -3.10 -25.55 -6.40
N LEU A 136 -2.93 -24.59 -7.31
CA LEU A 136 -1.72 -23.79 -7.44
C LEU A 136 -1.58 -22.84 -6.25
N LEU A 137 -2.62 -22.06 -5.94
CA LEU A 137 -2.60 -21.13 -4.82
C LEU A 137 -2.40 -21.85 -3.48
N GLU A 138 -3.06 -22.99 -3.28
CA GLU A 138 -2.90 -23.83 -2.10
C GLU A 138 -1.47 -24.37 -2.02
N MET A 139 -0.92 -24.89 -3.11
CA MET A 139 0.47 -25.35 -3.14
C MET A 139 1.46 -24.22 -2.79
N LEU A 140 1.26 -23.02 -3.36
CA LEU A 140 2.12 -21.87 -3.09
C LEU A 140 1.99 -21.40 -1.64
N ALA A 141 0.76 -21.33 -1.10
CA ALA A 141 0.51 -20.91 0.28
C ALA A 141 1.20 -21.81 1.32
N HIS A 142 1.21 -23.13 1.08
CA HIS A 142 1.85 -24.11 1.96
C HIS A 142 3.35 -24.28 1.70
N HIS A 143 3.92 -23.59 0.70
CA HIS A 143 5.32 -23.75 0.37
C HIS A 143 6.22 -23.22 1.52
N PRO A 144 7.33 -23.92 1.87
CA PRO A 144 8.23 -23.46 2.94
C PRO A 144 8.80 -22.05 2.72
N SER A 145 9.00 -21.63 1.47
CA SER A 145 9.42 -20.26 1.14
C SER A 145 8.35 -19.23 1.52
N THR A 146 7.07 -19.56 1.43
CA THR A 146 5.97 -18.67 1.83
C THR A 146 5.92 -18.45 3.32
N ALA A 147 6.07 -19.52 4.10
CA ALA A 147 6.22 -19.39 5.55
C ALA A 147 7.39 -18.46 5.91
N LYS A 148 8.54 -18.56 5.24
CA LYS A 148 9.69 -17.69 5.47
C LYS A 148 9.44 -16.24 5.02
N PHE A 149 8.82 -16.07 3.85
CA PHE A 149 8.57 -14.76 3.25
C PHE A 149 7.57 -13.94 4.07
N ILE A 150 6.40 -14.52 4.37
CA ILE A 150 5.33 -13.84 5.12
C ILE A 150 5.78 -13.52 6.55
N THR A 151 6.42 -14.47 7.24
CA THR A 151 6.89 -14.23 8.61
C THR A 151 8.01 -13.20 8.66
N ARG A 152 8.91 -13.15 7.66
CA ARG A 152 9.90 -12.07 7.53
C ARG A 152 9.22 -10.72 7.32
N LYS A 153 8.22 -10.61 6.45
CA LYS A 153 7.48 -9.34 6.26
C LYS A 153 6.83 -8.88 7.56
N LEU A 154 6.17 -9.78 8.28
CA LEU A 154 5.55 -9.47 9.58
C LEU A 154 6.60 -9.03 10.62
N ALA A 155 7.70 -9.78 10.76
CA ALA A 155 8.75 -9.44 11.71
C ALA A 155 9.45 -8.11 11.36
N VAL A 156 9.68 -7.83 10.08
CA VAL A 156 10.19 -6.53 9.63
C VAL A 156 9.21 -5.40 9.95
N ARG A 157 7.92 -5.65 9.76
CA ARG A 157 6.86 -4.66 10.00
C ARG A 157 6.71 -4.33 11.48
N PHE A 158 6.81 -5.31 12.38
CA PHE A 158 6.43 -5.15 13.79
C PHE A 158 7.59 -5.14 14.78
N VAL A 159 8.76 -5.68 14.43
CA VAL A 159 9.87 -5.87 15.38
C VAL A 159 11.02 -4.92 15.11
N SER A 160 11.67 -5.06 13.95
CA SER A 160 12.84 -4.23 13.60
C SER A 160 13.13 -4.34 12.12
N ASP A 161 13.94 -3.44 11.56
CA ASP A 161 14.35 -3.54 10.15
C ASP A 161 15.15 -4.83 9.84
N ASN A 162 15.82 -5.41 10.84
CA ASN A 162 16.65 -6.62 10.73
C ASN A 162 16.28 -7.62 11.84
N PRO A 163 15.11 -8.30 11.75
CA PRO A 163 14.64 -9.18 12.82
C PRO A 163 15.59 -10.37 13.03
N PRO A 164 15.80 -10.82 14.28
CA PRO A 164 16.65 -11.97 14.58
C PRO A 164 16.18 -13.25 13.87
N GLN A 165 17.12 -14.04 13.35
CA GLN A 165 16.79 -15.27 12.65
C GLN A 165 16.06 -16.28 13.55
N THR A 166 16.37 -16.31 14.85
CA THR A 166 15.69 -17.17 15.82
C THR A 166 14.19 -16.89 15.91
N LEU A 167 13.77 -15.62 15.82
CA LEU A 167 12.38 -15.23 15.80
C LEU A 167 11.70 -15.67 14.50
N LEU A 168 12.37 -15.44 13.37
CA LEU A 168 11.87 -15.86 12.05
C LEU A 168 11.64 -17.36 11.98
N ASP A 169 12.56 -18.15 12.54
CA ASP A 169 12.44 -19.61 12.56
C ASP A 169 11.25 -20.09 13.42
N LYS A 170 11.02 -19.48 14.58
CA LYS A 170 9.85 -19.75 15.45
C LYS A 170 8.53 -19.42 14.75
N MET A 171 8.46 -18.23 14.12
CA MET A 171 7.28 -17.79 13.39
C MET A 171 7.02 -18.67 12.16
N ALA A 172 8.05 -19.00 11.39
CA ALA A 172 7.93 -19.87 10.22
C ALA A 172 7.56 -21.31 10.59
N LYS A 173 8.01 -21.81 11.74
CA LYS A 173 7.55 -23.08 12.28
C LYS A 173 6.05 -23.02 12.60
N THR A 174 5.61 -21.99 13.33
CA THR A 174 4.19 -21.81 13.68
C THR A 174 3.32 -21.69 12.44
N PHE A 175 3.74 -20.91 11.44
CA PHE A 175 3.03 -20.80 10.17
C PHE A 175 2.78 -22.16 9.54
N LYS A 176 3.77 -23.06 9.53
CA LYS A 176 3.61 -24.42 8.99
C LYS A 176 2.77 -25.33 9.89
N ASP A 177 2.99 -25.30 11.19
CA ASP A 177 2.28 -26.17 12.14
C ASP A 177 0.78 -25.80 12.27
N LYS A 178 0.44 -24.54 11.98
CA LYS A 178 -0.90 -23.96 12.11
C LYS A 178 -1.54 -23.63 10.76
N ASP A 179 -1.07 -24.27 9.69
CA ASP A 179 -1.68 -24.18 8.37
C ASP A 179 -1.86 -22.74 7.85
N GLY A 180 -0.85 -21.90 8.09
CA GLY A 180 -0.85 -20.50 7.67
C GLY A 180 -1.66 -19.54 8.56
N ASP A 181 -2.16 -19.97 9.73
CA ASP A 181 -2.92 -19.09 10.63
C ASP A 181 -2.07 -17.89 11.12
N ILE A 182 -2.36 -16.72 10.55
CA ILE A 182 -1.67 -15.47 10.85
C ILE A 182 -1.88 -15.04 12.30
N ARG A 183 -3.02 -15.37 12.93
CA ARG A 183 -3.26 -15.06 14.34
C ARG A 183 -2.23 -15.75 15.22
N GLU A 184 -2.02 -17.05 15.02
CA GLU A 184 -1.06 -17.85 15.79
C GLU A 184 0.38 -17.39 15.56
N VAL A 185 0.71 -17.01 14.31
CA VAL A 185 2.01 -16.42 13.97
C VAL A 185 2.25 -15.11 14.71
N LEU A 186 1.24 -14.23 14.77
CA LEU A 186 1.31 -12.97 15.51
C LEU A 186 1.44 -13.21 17.02
N ILE A 187 0.69 -14.16 17.58
CA ILE A 187 0.80 -14.55 19.00
C ILE A 187 2.22 -15.04 19.31
N THR A 188 2.78 -15.89 18.44
CA THR A 188 4.16 -16.39 18.58
C THR A 188 5.16 -15.24 18.56
N MET A 189 4.98 -14.28 17.65
CA MET A 189 5.84 -13.10 17.55
C MET A 189 5.80 -12.28 18.84
N VAL A 190 4.62 -11.86 19.30
CA VAL A 190 4.50 -10.99 20.49
C VAL A 190 4.81 -11.72 21.80
N SER A 191 4.78 -13.05 21.83
CA SER A 191 5.15 -13.83 23.02
C SER A 191 6.66 -14.15 23.07
N SER A 192 7.41 -13.87 22.01
CA SER A 192 8.83 -14.20 21.94
C SER A 192 9.69 -13.14 22.66
N PRO A 193 10.74 -13.53 23.41
CA PRO A 193 11.65 -12.57 24.04
C PRO A 193 12.30 -11.59 23.07
N GLU A 194 12.58 -12.03 21.83
CA GLU A 194 13.16 -11.21 20.77
C GLU A 194 12.29 -9.99 20.41
N PHE A 195 10.96 -10.08 20.59
CA PHE A 195 10.05 -8.96 20.34
C PHE A 195 10.21 -7.84 21.36
N TRP A 196 10.43 -8.21 22.63
CA TRP A 196 10.53 -7.28 23.76
C TRP A 196 11.97 -6.86 24.07
N ASN A 197 12.92 -7.27 23.24
CA ASN A 197 14.30 -6.93 23.43
C ASN A 197 14.50 -5.39 23.34
N ALA A 198 15.35 -4.84 24.21
CA ALA A 198 15.60 -3.41 24.29
C ALA A 198 16.12 -2.82 22.96
N GLN A 199 16.85 -3.60 22.16
CA GLN A 199 17.29 -3.17 20.83
C GLN A 199 16.20 -3.20 19.76
N ALA A 200 15.12 -3.96 19.95
CA ALA A 200 13.97 -3.97 19.04
C ALA A 200 12.94 -2.89 19.41
N LEU A 201 12.81 -2.62 20.71
CA LEU A 201 11.87 -1.62 21.22
C LEU A 201 12.20 -0.23 20.66
N ARG A 202 11.28 0.33 19.87
CA ARG A 202 11.38 1.69 19.29
C ARG A 202 12.60 1.89 18.37
N GLU A 203 13.07 0.80 17.76
CA GLU A 203 14.15 0.86 16.75
C GLU A 203 13.69 1.51 15.46
N LYS A 204 12.46 1.20 15.05
CA LYS A 204 11.91 1.64 13.77
C LYS A 204 11.58 3.13 13.78
N THR A 205 11.73 3.76 12.63
CA THR A 205 11.28 5.14 12.41
C THR A 205 9.90 5.14 11.79
N LYS A 206 9.01 5.99 12.30
CA LYS A 206 7.70 6.25 11.72
C LYS A 206 7.84 6.71 10.26
N SER A 207 7.05 6.13 9.36
CA SER A 207 6.80 6.71 8.04
C SER A 207 6.15 8.10 8.18
N PRO A 208 6.23 8.96 7.15
CA PRO A 208 5.55 10.26 7.18
C PRO A 208 4.07 10.19 7.55
N PHE A 209 3.34 9.20 7.03
CA PHE A 209 1.94 8.97 7.39
C PHE A 209 1.79 8.63 8.88
N GLU A 210 2.58 7.69 9.41
CA GLU A 210 2.55 7.34 10.83
C GLU A 210 2.91 8.53 11.72
N LEU A 211 3.87 9.37 11.30
CA LEU A 211 4.22 10.59 12.02
C LEU A 211 3.02 11.55 12.07
N VAL A 212 2.42 11.86 10.92
CA VAL A 212 1.26 12.76 10.83
C VAL A 212 0.11 12.28 11.70
N ILE A 213 -0.28 11.01 11.55
CA ILE A 213 -1.43 10.44 12.25
C ILE A 213 -1.16 10.30 13.75
N SER A 214 0.03 9.88 14.14
CA SER A 214 0.37 9.79 15.58
C SER A 214 0.44 11.15 16.24
N SER A 215 0.95 12.19 15.56
CA SER A 215 0.99 13.55 16.09
C SER A 215 -0.41 14.10 16.37
N VAL A 216 -1.32 14.05 15.40
CA VAL A 216 -2.69 14.57 15.58
C VAL A 216 -3.46 13.80 16.66
N ARG A 217 -3.25 12.48 16.76
CA ARG A 217 -3.83 11.65 17.83
C ARG A 217 -3.25 12.00 19.20
N SER A 218 -1.93 12.16 19.29
CA SER A 218 -1.24 12.46 20.56
C SER A 218 -1.60 13.82 21.14
N LEU A 219 -1.99 14.77 20.28
CA LEU A 219 -2.39 16.11 20.68
C LEU A 219 -3.91 16.28 20.78
N ASN A 220 -4.68 15.20 20.59
CA ASN A 220 -6.14 15.24 20.51
C ASN A 220 -6.65 16.34 19.55
N ALA A 221 -6.04 16.44 18.37
CA ALA A 221 -6.29 17.54 17.44
C ALA A 221 -7.68 17.42 16.79
N GLU A 222 -8.37 18.54 16.65
CA GLU A 222 -9.59 18.64 15.85
C GLU A 222 -9.24 18.85 14.38
N ILE A 223 -9.88 18.09 13.48
CA ILE A 223 -9.52 18.05 12.06
C ILE A 223 -10.76 18.33 11.20
N ASN A 224 -10.77 19.51 10.57
CA ASN A 224 -11.80 19.96 9.64
C ASN A 224 -11.32 19.95 8.18
N GLN A 225 -9.99 19.94 7.93
CA GLN A 225 -9.40 19.85 6.58
C GLN A 225 -8.33 18.75 6.50
N PRO A 226 -8.72 17.47 6.45
CA PRO A 226 -7.78 16.34 6.47
C PRO A 226 -6.80 16.33 5.28
N TYR A 227 -7.17 16.95 4.15
CA TYR A 227 -6.29 17.04 2.98
C TYR A 227 -4.99 17.82 3.27
N GLN A 228 -5.00 18.75 4.22
CA GLN A 228 -3.76 19.46 4.61
C GLN A 228 -2.77 18.53 5.32
N LEU A 229 -3.25 17.54 6.07
CA LEU A 229 -2.38 16.53 6.67
C LEU A 229 -1.76 15.61 5.60
N TYR A 230 -2.52 15.32 4.54
CA TYR A 230 -2.02 14.60 3.37
C TYR A 230 -0.89 15.37 2.65
N THR A 231 -1.03 16.68 2.42
CA THR A 231 0.03 17.48 1.77
C THR A 231 1.33 17.48 2.58
N TRP A 232 1.23 17.43 3.91
CA TRP A 232 2.39 17.29 4.79
C TRP A 232 3.06 15.92 4.69
N ALA A 233 2.29 14.83 4.61
CA ALA A 233 2.84 13.50 4.37
C ALA A 233 3.60 13.44 3.04
N ASN A 234 3.06 14.06 1.98
CA ASN A 234 3.71 14.17 0.67
C ASN A 234 5.02 14.97 0.73
N LYS A 235 5.02 16.11 1.44
CA LYS A 235 6.22 16.96 1.62
C LYS A 235 7.35 16.23 2.34
N MET A 236 7.00 15.25 3.18
CA MET A 236 7.94 14.37 3.88
C MET A 236 8.31 13.11 3.07
N GLY A 237 7.79 12.96 1.85
CA GLY A 237 8.19 11.95 0.88
C GLY A 237 7.22 10.79 0.68
N GLN A 238 6.10 10.73 1.41
CA GLN A 238 5.13 9.64 1.27
C GLN A 238 3.86 10.11 0.57
N HIS A 239 3.82 9.88 -0.73
CA HIS A 239 2.63 10.11 -1.55
C HIS A 239 1.65 8.95 -1.37
N LEU A 240 0.51 9.17 -0.72
CA LEU A 240 -0.50 8.11 -0.57
C LEU A 240 -0.92 7.60 -1.95
N TYR A 241 -0.89 6.28 -2.13
CA TYR A 241 -1.16 5.59 -3.41
C TYR A 241 -0.23 6.00 -4.57
N GLY A 242 0.90 6.68 -4.29
CA GLY A 242 1.81 7.20 -5.31
C GLY A 242 3.06 6.35 -5.55
N TYR A 243 3.21 5.20 -4.90
CA TYR A 243 4.36 4.32 -5.12
C TYR A 243 4.22 3.61 -6.46
N GLN A 244 5.23 3.73 -7.33
CA GLN A 244 5.15 3.26 -8.72
C GLN A 244 5.17 1.73 -8.81
N ALA A 245 5.98 1.08 -7.98
CA ALA A 245 6.09 -0.37 -8.00
C ALA A 245 4.92 -1.02 -7.23
N PRO A 246 4.44 -2.20 -7.64
CA PRO A 246 3.37 -2.93 -6.95
C PRO A 246 3.77 -3.44 -5.56
N THR A 247 5.03 -3.23 -5.15
CA THR A 247 5.58 -3.60 -3.84
C THR A 247 5.18 -2.63 -2.72
N GLY A 248 4.70 -1.43 -3.05
CA GLY A 248 4.41 -0.38 -2.07
C GLY A 248 5.66 0.21 -1.40
N PHE A 249 5.45 1.20 -0.52
CA PHE A 249 6.57 1.86 0.15
C PHE A 249 7.33 0.91 1.09
N PRO A 250 8.67 1.02 1.18
CA PRO A 250 9.46 0.19 2.08
C PRO A 250 9.12 0.38 3.56
N ASP A 251 9.07 -0.73 4.30
CA ASP A 251 8.89 -0.74 5.76
C ASP A 251 10.15 -0.36 6.55
N ARG A 252 11.29 -0.15 5.88
CA ARG A 252 12.57 0.15 6.52
C ARG A 252 12.67 1.62 6.93
N GLY A 253 13.09 1.88 8.15
CA GLY A 253 13.25 3.23 8.71
C GLY A 253 14.23 4.09 7.91
N GLN A 254 15.32 3.50 7.40
CA GLN A 254 16.31 4.20 6.57
C GLN A 254 15.72 4.84 5.32
N TYR A 255 14.67 4.25 4.73
CA TYR A 255 13.99 4.84 3.57
C TYR A 255 13.35 6.20 3.90
N TRP A 256 12.95 6.38 5.17
CA TRP A 256 12.24 7.56 5.65
C TRP A 256 13.15 8.61 6.31
N ILE A 257 14.43 8.30 6.48
CA ILE A 257 15.41 9.19 7.11
C ILE A 257 16.41 9.67 6.04
N ASN A 258 16.28 10.92 5.65
CA ASN A 258 17.31 11.66 4.92
C ASN A 258 17.34 13.12 5.42
N THR A 259 18.42 13.84 5.11
CA THR A 259 18.66 15.20 5.64
C THR A 259 17.52 16.18 5.35
N GLY A 260 16.91 16.10 4.15
CA GLY A 260 15.75 16.92 3.79
C GLY A 260 14.47 16.52 4.53
N ALA A 261 14.21 15.21 4.67
CA ALA A 261 13.03 14.70 5.35
C ALA A 261 13.02 15.05 6.85
N LEU A 262 14.18 15.01 7.53
CA LEU A 262 14.28 15.38 8.95
C LEU A 262 13.85 16.83 9.21
N LEU A 263 14.26 17.76 8.34
CA LEU A 263 13.84 19.16 8.43
C LEU A 263 12.32 19.29 8.20
N SER A 264 11.78 18.65 7.16
CA SER A 264 10.33 18.67 6.89
C SER A 264 9.50 18.10 8.05
N ARG A 265 10.00 17.04 8.71
CA ARG A 265 9.37 16.41 9.88
C ARG A 265 9.36 17.33 11.10
N MET A 266 10.47 18.02 11.36
CA MET A 266 10.54 19.03 12.43
C MET A 266 9.59 20.20 12.14
N ASN A 267 9.57 20.68 10.89
CA ASN A 267 8.67 21.76 10.47
C ASN A 267 7.19 21.37 10.60
N PHE A 268 6.85 20.10 10.34
CA PHE A 268 5.51 19.58 10.55
C PHE A 268 5.09 19.66 12.02
N GLY A 269 5.94 19.19 12.94
CA GLY A 269 5.65 19.26 14.38
C GLY A 269 5.39 20.69 14.85
N LEU A 270 6.21 21.64 14.40
CA LEU A 270 6.04 23.06 14.69
C LEU A 270 4.76 23.63 14.08
N ALA A 271 4.49 23.37 12.80
CA ALA A 271 3.29 23.87 12.13
C ALA A 271 2.00 23.33 12.77
N LEU A 272 2.01 22.07 13.20
CA LEU A 272 0.89 21.45 13.90
C LEU A 272 0.65 22.11 15.27
N ALA A 273 1.69 22.20 16.11
CA ALA A 273 1.56 22.71 17.47
C ALA A 273 1.24 24.21 17.52
N THR A 274 1.64 24.97 16.48
CA THR A 274 1.34 26.40 16.34
C THR A 274 0.05 26.68 15.56
N GLU A 275 -0.75 25.65 15.25
CA GLU A 275 -2.00 25.75 14.49
C GLU A 275 -1.87 26.45 13.11
N ARG A 276 -0.71 26.31 12.47
CA ARG A 276 -0.45 26.86 11.13
C ARG A 276 -0.88 25.93 10.00
N ILE A 277 -1.33 24.72 10.33
CA ILE A 277 -1.94 23.80 9.37
C ILE A 277 -3.43 24.14 9.25
N PRO A 278 -3.92 24.60 8.08
CA PRO A 278 -5.32 24.99 7.94
C PRO A 278 -6.27 23.85 8.31
N GLY A 279 -7.33 24.19 9.05
CA GLY A 279 -8.35 23.22 9.47
C GLY A 279 -7.87 22.18 10.48
N VAL A 280 -6.75 22.42 11.17
CA VAL A 280 -6.28 21.61 12.30
C VAL A 280 -6.15 22.51 13.53
N ARG A 281 -6.77 22.12 14.64
CA ARG A 281 -6.74 22.84 15.93
C ARG A 281 -6.25 21.92 17.04
N VAL A 282 -5.52 22.47 18.00
CA VAL A 282 -4.99 21.74 19.15
C VAL A 282 -5.16 22.55 20.43
N ASP A 283 -5.87 21.99 21.42
CA ASP A 283 -5.89 22.57 22.76
C ASP A 283 -4.77 21.97 23.60
N LEU A 284 -3.60 22.59 23.54
CA LEU A 284 -2.44 22.14 24.31
C LEU A 284 -2.66 22.30 25.82
N ALA A 285 -3.43 23.31 26.26
CA ALA A 285 -3.68 23.53 27.68
C ALA A 285 -4.56 22.40 28.24
N ALA A 286 -5.58 21.97 27.50
CA ALA A 286 -6.44 20.85 27.89
C ALA A 286 -5.66 19.55 28.14
N LEU A 287 -4.57 19.30 27.40
CA LEU A 287 -3.72 18.11 27.63
C LEU A 287 -3.11 18.07 29.04
N ASN A 288 -2.90 19.23 29.67
CA ASN A 288 -2.38 19.34 31.03
C ASN A 288 -3.47 19.84 32.01
N ASN A 289 -4.74 19.55 31.75
CA ASN A 289 -5.87 20.00 32.57
C ASN A 289 -5.85 21.52 32.81
N HIS A 290 -5.45 22.31 31.82
CA HIS A 290 -5.27 23.76 31.87
C HIS A 290 -4.27 24.26 32.93
N HIS A 291 -3.37 23.40 33.43
CA HIS A 291 -2.27 23.83 34.28
C HIS A 291 -1.13 24.36 33.42
N GLU A 292 -0.75 25.62 33.62
CA GLU A 292 0.35 26.24 32.88
C GLU A 292 1.71 25.78 33.42
N PRO A 293 2.65 25.33 32.57
CA PRO A 293 4.00 25.02 33.00
C PRO A 293 4.77 26.28 33.42
N GLU A 294 5.54 26.17 34.50
CA GLU A 294 6.31 27.29 35.08
C GLU A 294 7.49 27.75 34.21
N SER A 295 7.94 26.94 33.25
CA SER A 295 9.06 27.24 32.36
C SER A 295 9.03 26.39 31.09
N PRO A 296 9.80 26.75 30.04
CA PRO A 296 9.98 25.91 28.86
C PRO A 296 10.51 24.50 29.18
N GLN A 297 11.39 24.38 30.18
CA GLN A 297 11.95 23.11 30.62
C GLN A 297 10.91 22.27 31.38
N ALA A 298 10.07 22.92 32.20
CA ALA A 298 8.93 22.25 32.83
C ALA A 298 7.93 21.77 31.77
N ALA A 299 7.59 22.62 30.79
CA ALA A 299 6.74 22.27 29.67
C ALA A 299 7.30 21.06 28.91
N LEU A 300 8.60 21.06 28.60
CA LEU A 300 9.26 19.97 27.90
C LEU A 300 9.09 18.65 28.65
N THR A 301 9.31 18.66 29.96
CA THR A 301 9.22 17.46 30.79
C THR A 301 7.78 16.95 30.89
N ILE A 302 6.83 17.84 31.14
CA ILE A 302 5.40 17.50 31.30
C ILE A 302 4.83 16.97 29.99
N TYR A 303 4.96 17.74 28.91
CA TYR A 303 4.36 17.38 27.62
C TYR A 303 5.06 16.19 26.96
N SER A 304 6.36 15.98 27.18
CA SER A 304 7.01 14.76 26.68
C SER A 304 6.38 13.52 27.30
N LYS A 305 6.05 13.54 28.60
CA LYS A 305 5.39 12.43 29.29
C LYS A 305 3.94 12.23 28.87
N LEU A 306 3.20 13.32 28.62
CA LEU A 306 1.81 13.27 28.14
C LEU A 306 1.72 12.71 26.71
N ILE A 307 2.60 13.18 25.82
CA ILE A 307 2.59 12.82 24.39
C ILE A 307 3.19 11.42 24.17
N MET A 308 4.16 11.03 24.98
CA MET A 308 4.87 9.76 24.89
C MET A 308 4.86 9.04 26.24
N PRO A 309 3.69 8.51 26.65
CA PRO A 309 3.59 7.75 27.90
C PRO A 309 4.48 6.51 27.84
N GLU A 310 4.92 6.02 29.00
CA GLU A 310 5.74 4.79 29.15
C GLU A 310 7.14 4.86 28.52
N ARG A 311 7.61 6.05 28.14
CA ARG A 311 8.96 6.25 27.63
C ARG A 311 9.92 6.73 28.71
N ASN A 312 11.14 6.20 28.72
CA ASN A 312 12.25 6.86 29.40
C ASN A 312 12.70 8.03 28.52
N LEU A 313 12.50 9.25 29.01
CA LEU A 313 12.69 10.47 28.24
C LEU A 313 13.87 11.30 28.75
N ASP A 314 14.63 10.82 29.74
CA ASP A 314 15.67 11.60 30.40
C ASP A 314 16.74 12.07 29.42
N GLN A 315 17.20 11.17 28.55
CA GLN A 315 18.18 11.49 27.52
C GLN A 315 17.61 12.44 26.46
N ALA A 316 16.37 12.22 26.01
CA ALA A 316 15.71 13.05 25.03
C ALA A 316 15.50 14.48 25.56
N ILE A 317 14.99 14.63 26.78
CA ILE A 317 14.81 15.92 27.46
C ILE A 317 16.15 16.63 27.60
N LYS A 318 17.21 15.92 28.02
CA LYS A 318 18.56 16.49 28.12
C LYS A 318 19.09 17.00 26.78
N GLN A 319 18.81 16.30 25.68
CA GLN A 319 19.21 16.70 24.32
C GLN A 319 18.40 17.89 23.79
N LEU A 320 17.11 17.98 24.13
CA LEU A 320 16.21 19.05 23.66
C LEU A 320 16.32 20.33 24.49
N THR A 321 16.72 20.25 25.76
CA THR A 321 16.81 21.41 26.68
C THR A 321 17.68 22.56 26.13
N PRO A 322 18.86 22.33 25.55
CA PRO A 322 19.66 23.39 24.95
C PRO A 322 18.95 24.10 23.78
N MET A 323 18.12 23.38 23.01
CA MET A 323 17.38 23.96 21.89
C MET A 323 16.34 24.99 22.37
N LEU A 324 15.73 24.75 23.53
CA LEU A 324 14.77 25.68 24.15
C LEU A 324 15.42 26.96 24.69
N SER A 325 16.74 26.93 24.87
CA SER A 325 17.52 28.08 25.35
C SER A 325 18.07 28.94 24.20
N ASP A 326 17.85 28.54 22.93
CA ASP A 326 18.24 29.34 21.77
C ASP A 326 17.29 30.54 21.63
N PRO A 327 17.75 31.79 21.81
CA PRO A 327 16.91 32.98 21.68
C PRO A 327 16.37 33.17 20.26
N ASN A 328 16.96 32.50 19.27
CA ASN A 328 16.47 32.47 17.90
C ASN A 328 15.56 31.28 17.60
N LEU A 329 15.26 30.41 18.56
CA LEU A 329 14.36 29.27 18.34
C LEU A 329 13.02 29.76 17.78
N ALA A 330 12.37 30.72 18.42
CA ALA A 330 11.09 31.28 17.95
C ALA A 330 11.17 31.83 16.50
N LYS A 331 12.27 32.50 16.14
CA LYS A 331 12.49 33.02 14.77
C LYS A 331 12.75 31.90 13.76
N LYS A 332 13.58 30.91 14.12
CA LYS A 332 13.86 29.72 13.30
C LYS A 332 12.59 28.90 13.10
N VAL A 333 11.78 28.77 14.14
CA VAL A 333 10.47 28.10 14.16
C VAL A 333 9.47 28.83 13.26
N SER A 334 9.36 30.16 13.38
CA SER A 334 8.46 30.91 12.49
C SER A 334 8.91 30.80 11.04
N ALA A 335 10.19 31.02 10.75
CA ALA A 335 10.73 30.90 9.39
C ALA A 335 10.55 29.48 8.81
N ALA A 336 10.72 28.44 9.64
CA ALA A 336 10.46 27.06 9.27
C ALA A 336 9.00 26.81 8.92
N ALA A 337 8.07 27.30 9.75
CA ALA A 337 6.65 27.14 9.55
C ALA A 337 6.10 28.01 8.40
N ASP A 338 6.68 29.19 8.14
CA ASP A 338 6.35 30.05 7.01
C ASP A 338 6.83 29.45 5.67
N LYS A 339 8.00 28.79 5.67
CA LYS A 339 8.45 27.93 4.56
C LYS A 339 7.59 26.66 4.40
N ALA A 340 6.70 26.40 5.35
CA ALA A 340 5.82 25.25 5.38
C ALA A 340 4.37 25.54 5.02
N ALA A 341 4.00 26.82 4.91
CA ALA A 341 2.75 27.22 4.27
C ALA A 341 2.70 26.67 2.83
N PRO A 342 1.51 26.28 2.33
CA PRO A 342 1.38 25.75 0.98
C PRO A 342 1.91 26.78 -0.02
N ALA A 343 2.95 26.40 -0.77
CA ALA A 343 3.30 27.12 -1.98
C ALA A 343 2.07 27.11 -2.88
N LYS A 344 1.66 28.28 -3.38
CA LYS A 344 0.68 28.37 -4.47
C LYS A 344 1.17 27.43 -5.58
N THR A 345 0.28 26.54 -6.02
CA THR A 345 0.51 25.60 -7.12
C THR A 345 1.22 26.30 -8.27
N ALA A 346 2.51 26.01 -8.43
CA ALA A 346 3.30 26.32 -9.61
C ALA A 346 3.46 25.02 -10.40
N ASP A 347 3.30 25.14 -11.71
CA ASP A 347 3.01 24.08 -12.66
C ASP A 347 3.95 22.87 -12.59
N VAL A 348 3.36 21.68 -12.43
CA VAL A 348 4.02 20.40 -12.70
C VAL A 348 3.84 20.11 -14.18
N GLN A 349 4.65 20.76 -15.02
CA GLN A 349 4.72 20.43 -16.46
C GLN A 349 6.08 19.88 -16.90
N ASP A 350 7.06 19.75 -16.00
CA ASP A 350 8.44 19.48 -16.41
C ASP A 350 9.09 18.31 -15.65
N MET A 351 8.47 17.13 -15.72
CA MET A 351 9.14 15.83 -15.50
C MET A 351 8.54 14.73 -16.40
N ASN A 352 8.09 15.11 -17.60
CA ASN A 352 7.53 14.18 -18.58
C ASN A 352 8.34 14.23 -19.88
N ALA A 353 9.61 13.87 -19.81
CA ALA A 353 10.45 13.68 -20.99
C ALA A 353 11.40 12.50 -20.74
N GLY A 354 10.96 11.30 -21.12
CA GLY A 354 11.78 10.11 -21.00
C GLY A 354 11.03 8.80 -21.19
N GLY A 355 10.41 8.59 -22.35
CA GLY A 355 10.09 7.25 -22.84
C GLY A 355 8.62 6.97 -23.08
N GLN A 356 8.07 7.48 -24.19
CA GLN A 356 7.00 6.81 -24.94
C GLN A 356 6.97 7.35 -26.36
N ASP A 357 7.74 6.71 -27.23
CA ASP A 357 7.54 6.78 -28.67
C ASP A 357 6.70 5.58 -29.12
N MET A 358 5.88 5.85 -30.13
CA MET A 358 5.08 4.93 -30.96
C MET A 358 3.68 4.58 -30.45
N MET A 359 2.68 5.34 -30.91
CA MET A 359 1.64 4.85 -31.83
C MET A 359 0.82 6.02 -32.43
N MET A 360 0.61 5.93 -33.73
CA MET A 360 0.18 6.97 -34.68
C MET A 360 -1.27 7.47 -34.56
N ALA A 361 -1.41 8.78 -34.75
CA ALA A 361 -2.38 9.56 -35.56
C ALA A 361 -3.78 8.99 -35.93
N SER A 362 -4.82 9.76 -35.60
CA SER A 362 -5.82 10.24 -36.58
C SER A 362 -6.72 11.39 -36.08
N ALA A 363 -6.68 12.49 -36.84
CA ALA A 363 -7.67 13.51 -37.23
C ALA A 363 -8.77 14.07 -36.28
N ASP A 364 -8.63 15.39 -36.04
CA ASP A 364 -9.59 16.50 -36.20
C ASP A 364 -11.05 16.42 -35.70
N ALA A 365 -11.33 17.16 -34.61
CA ALA A 365 -12.59 17.89 -34.40
C ALA A 365 -12.42 19.03 -33.36
N PRO A 366 -13.00 20.23 -33.56
CA PRO A 366 -12.77 21.39 -32.68
C PRO A 366 -13.60 21.30 -31.39
N ARG A 367 -12.93 21.32 -30.22
CA ARG A 367 -13.59 21.35 -28.91
C ARG A 367 -14.03 22.76 -28.54
N LYS A 368 -15.35 22.95 -28.41
CA LYS A 368 -15.99 24.13 -27.82
C LYS A 368 -15.63 24.26 -26.33
N ASN A 369 -15.22 25.47 -25.94
CA ASN A 369 -15.03 25.92 -24.57
C ASN A 369 -16.27 25.67 -23.71
N ARG A 370 -16.14 24.87 -22.64
CA ARG A 370 -17.06 24.83 -21.50
C ARG A 370 -16.33 25.41 -20.30
N GLN A 371 -16.73 26.62 -19.91
CA GLN A 371 -16.35 27.22 -18.63
C GLN A 371 -16.90 26.35 -17.50
N GLY A 372 -16.01 25.62 -16.83
CA GLY A 372 -16.28 24.95 -15.55
C GLY A 372 -15.95 25.91 -14.41
N GLY A 373 -16.90 26.10 -13.50
CA GLY A 373 -16.81 27.02 -12.37
C GLY A 373 -15.60 26.74 -11.48
N GLY A 374 -14.75 27.75 -11.32
CA GLY A 374 -13.62 27.72 -10.42
C GLY A 374 -14.09 27.76 -8.96
N PHE A 375 -13.76 26.73 -8.20
CA PHE A 375 -13.79 26.76 -6.75
C PHE A 375 -12.75 27.79 -6.27
N ARG A 376 -13.23 28.97 -5.86
CA ARG A 376 -12.41 29.99 -5.19
C ARG A 376 -12.11 29.55 -3.77
N ASN A 377 -10.93 28.97 -3.54
CA ASN A 377 -10.44 28.71 -2.19
C ASN A 377 -9.87 30.02 -1.58
N GLY A 378 -10.76 30.87 -1.07
CA GLY A 378 -10.43 32.06 -0.30
C GLY A 378 -10.32 31.73 1.19
N GLY A 379 -9.36 30.90 1.58
CA GLY A 379 -9.03 30.67 2.99
C GLY A 379 -8.06 31.74 3.49
N GLN A 380 -8.50 32.58 4.43
CA GLN A 380 -7.62 33.41 5.25
C GLN A 380 -6.55 32.51 5.91
N MET A 381 -5.27 32.88 5.81
CA MET A 381 -4.20 32.21 6.54
C MET A 381 -4.53 32.28 8.04
N ALA A 382 -4.54 31.13 8.72
CA ALA A 382 -4.72 31.09 10.16
C ALA A 382 -3.56 31.89 10.82
N GLN A 383 -3.89 32.89 11.63
CA GLN A 383 -2.92 33.49 12.55
C GLN A 383 -2.51 32.41 13.56
N GLY A 384 -1.33 31.82 13.36
CA GLY A 384 -0.82 30.75 14.20
C GLY A 384 -0.54 31.20 15.63
N ASN A 385 -0.73 30.30 16.59
CA ASN A 385 -0.38 30.49 17.99
C ASN A 385 1.14 30.31 18.18
N ASN A 386 1.86 31.37 18.55
CA ASN A 386 3.32 31.34 18.75
C ASN A 386 3.73 31.24 20.23
N SER A 387 2.85 30.77 21.11
CA SER A 387 3.13 30.61 22.54
C SER A 387 4.39 29.76 22.80
N MET A 388 5.06 30.01 23.93
CA MET A 388 6.17 29.17 24.40
C MET A 388 5.79 27.67 24.39
N LEU A 389 4.58 27.36 24.84
CA LEU A 389 4.06 26.00 24.89
C LEU A 389 3.98 25.35 23.50
N SER A 390 3.41 26.05 22.51
CA SER A 390 3.32 25.55 21.13
C SER A 390 4.70 25.27 20.51
N GLN A 391 5.72 26.07 20.84
CA GLN A 391 7.09 25.86 20.37
C GLN A 391 7.70 24.61 21.01
N VAL A 392 7.56 24.45 22.33
CA VAL A 392 8.04 23.27 23.06
C VAL A 392 7.38 21.99 22.53
N VAL A 393 6.05 21.99 22.38
CA VAL A 393 5.32 20.83 21.86
C VAL A 393 5.73 20.52 20.42
N GLY A 394 5.89 21.54 19.57
CA GLY A 394 6.35 21.32 18.20
C GLY A 394 7.76 20.74 18.12
N VAL A 395 8.66 21.12 19.03
CA VAL A 395 10.00 20.51 19.17
C VAL A 395 9.90 19.06 19.65
N ILE A 396 8.99 18.74 20.58
CA ILE A 396 8.74 17.36 21.03
C ILE A 396 8.32 16.49 19.85
N ILE A 397 7.32 16.92 19.08
CA ILE A 397 6.83 16.18 17.90
C ILE A 397 7.92 16.03 16.83
N GLY A 398 8.73 17.07 16.65
CA GLY A 398 9.87 17.05 15.73
C GLY A 398 11.06 16.21 16.21
N SER A 399 11.09 15.79 17.47
CA SER A 399 12.25 15.12 18.07
C SER A 399 12.47 13.71 17.49
N PRO A 400 13.73 13.23 17.45
CA PRO A 400 14.02 11.85 17.06
C PRO A 400 13.25 10.83 17.90
N GLU A 401 13.05 11.10 19.19
CA GLU A 401 12.34 10.21 20.09
C GLU A 401 10.87 10.06 19.68
N PHE A 402 10.15 11.16 19.43
CA PHE A 402 8.76 11.07 18.96
C PHE A 402 8.65 10.38 17.60
N GLN A 403 9.66 10.52 16.74
CA GLN A 403 9.66 9.89 15.42
C GLN A 403 9.94 8.38 15.46
N ARG A 404 10.40 7.82 16.58
CA ARG A 404 10.52 6.36 16.77
C ARG A 404 9.16 5.71 16.96
N ARG A 405 8.93 4.59 16.27
CA ARG A 405 7.67 3.85 16.25
C ARG A 405 7.46 3.08 17.54
#